data_AF-A0AAU2Q651-F1
#
_entry.id   AF-A0AAU2Q651-F1
#
_cell.length_a   1.000
_cell.length_b   1.000
_cell.length_c   1.000
_cell.angle_alpha   90.00
_cell.angle_beta   90.00
_cell.angle_gamma   90.00
#
_symmetry.space_group_name_H-M   'P 1'
#
loop_
_entity.id
_entity.type
_entity.pdbx_description
1 polymer ?
#
loop_
_entity_poly.entity_id
_entity_poly.type
_entity_poly.pdbx_seq_one_letter_code
_entity_poly.pdbx_strand_id
1 'polypeptide(L)'
;MALSRKANALIQWGSLLVGITGISLDKLLKEHPLASNISSGVAIAAFLVYALTQVLRRDLNRFRGKGKVDLAWQALLTRADSSVSVFAGDVSWAQSSQSALTNRTQAGVVVRVLCRWPSTPSRIEQVQALIAAGVQVKYFADDLIKLRGLVVDTSMGLDSGTALTVTKTPKPNIPIGSGQPVNSSLFDYEARRYLPGSDSTYISTLHQLFESAWEGLPHGIIMTKLTLTKSRYRTILSQIPHYSHIGTGDLEVKKISIASLYSCCRTVKAAKLQRVSALIEGYRRFDLEPFEPCKLESGGRPLTLIPPIVEEQPDGSFVIIDGMHRIYQLATQTDAQQAVCLVLKNVGSLPSIPIPFQQVRASPSKLPRVDNFPDYNHQNFRDIKTIDRNLAATS
;
A
#
# COMPACT_ATOMS: atom_id res chain seq x y z
N MET A 1 -1.45 32.58 -17.90
CA MET A 1 -2.51 31.88 -18.68
C MET A 1 -3.39 32.82 -19.52
N ALA A 2 -3.70 34.05 -19.09
CA ALA A 2 -4.58 34.95 -19.85
C ALA A 2 -4.03 35.37 -21.23
N LEU A 3 -2.71 35.61 -21.37
CA LEU A 3 -2.10 35.93 -22.67
C LEU A 3 -2.16 34.78 -23.68
N SER A 4 -2.02 33.53 -23.23
CA SER A 4 -2.10 32.34 -24.10
C SER A 4 -3.52 32.09 -24.61
N ARG A 5 -4.56 32.35 -23.80
CA ARG A 5 -5.95 32.28 -24.25
C ARG A 5 -6.29 33.38 -25.24
N LYS A 6 -5.80 34.62 -25.02
CA LYS A 6 -5.97 35.73 -25.96
C LYS A 6 -5.26 35.48 -27.29
N ALA A 7 -4.03 34.95 -27.27
CA ALA A 7 -3.30 34.59 -28.48
C ALA A 7 -3.98 33.45 -29.26
N ASN A 8 -4.46 32.40 -28.58
CA ASN A 8 -5.19 31.31 -29.24
C ASN A 8 -6.53 31.78 -29.83
N ALA A 9 -7.24 32.68 -29.14
CA ALA A 9 -8.46 33.29 -29.68
C ALA A 9 -8.16 34.16 -30.89
N LEU A 10 -7.11 35.00 -30.85
CA LEU A 10 -6.70 35.84 -31.98
C LEU A 10 -6.31 35.01 -33.21
N ILE A 11 -5.67 33.86 -33.01
CA ILE A 11 -5.28 32.97 -34.09
C ILE A 11 -6.47 32.16 -34.62
N GLN A 12 -7.37 31.67 -33.75
CA GLN A 12 -8.60 31.02 -34.21
C GLN A 12 -9.48 32.00 -35.01
N TRP A 13 -9.69 33.21 -34.50
CA TRP A 13 -10.39 34.27 -35.23
C TRP A 13 -9.65 34.65 -36.50
N GLY A 14 -8.32 34.69 -36.50
CA GLY A 14 -7.51 34.91 -37.70
C GLY A 14 -7.69 33.80 -38.75
N SER A 15 -7.74 32.52 -38.35
CA SER A 15 -7.97 31.41 -39.29
C SER A 15 -9.40 31.34 -39.82
N LEU A 16 -10.38 31.75 -39.01
CA LEU A 16 -11.79 31.87 -39.41
C LEU A 16 -11.98 33.09 -40.31
N LEU A 17 -11.29 34.20 -40.03
CA LEU A 17 -11.21 35.34 -40.93
C LEU A 17 -10.57 34.93 -42.24
N VAL A 18 -9.42 34.23 -42.25
CA VAL A 18 -8.75 33.77 -43.49
C VAL A 18 -9.63 32.79 -44.28
N GLY A 19 -10.40 31.92 -43.61
CA GLY A 19 -11.35 31.03 -44.28
C GLY A 19 -12.55 31.77 -44.88
N ILE A 20 -13.11 32.75 -44.17
CA ILE A 20 -14.24 33.57 -44.63
C ILE A 20 -13.78 34.58 -45.69
N THR A 21 -12.64 35.24 -45.48
CA THR A 21 -12.05 36.16 -46.46
C THR A 21 -11.52 35.40 -47.65
N GLY A 22 -10.99 34.18 -47.54
CA GLY A 22 -10.54 33.39 -48.70
C GLY A 22 -11.66 33.14 -49.72
N ILE A 23 -12.89 32.85 -49.23
CA ILE A 23 -14.07 32.64 -50.08
C ILE A 23 -14.58 33.97 -50.69
N SER A 24 -14.37 35.10 -50.01
CA SER A 24 -14.73 36.44 -50.52
C SER A 24 -13.65 37.08 -51.41
N LEU A 25 -12.37 36.81 -51.15
CA LEU A 25 -11.22 37.31 -51.92
C LEU A 25 -11.12 36.60 -53.27
N ASP A 26 -11.48 35.32 -53.35
CA ASP A 26 -11.50 34.56 -54.60
C ASP A 26 -12.49 35.15 -55.63
N LYS A 27 -13.58 35.76 -55.15
CA LYS A 27 -14.51 36.52 -56.01
C LYS A 27 -13.97 37.89 -56.44
N LEU A 28 -13.15 38.54 -55.62
CA LEU A 28 -12.57 39.87 -55.88
C LEU A 28 -11.26 39.82 -56.67
N LEU A 29 -10.50 38.72 -56.59
CA LEU A 29 -9.18 38.55 -57.23
C LEU A 29 -9.23 37.74 -58.53
N LYS A 30 -10.43 37.39 -59.02
CA LYS A 30 -10.62 36.67 -60.29
C LYS A 30 -9.99 37.37 -61.50
N GLU A 31 -9.88 38.69 -61.45
CA GLU A 31 -9.26 39.50 -62.52
C GLU A 31 -7.73 39.61 -62.41
N HIS A 32 -7.13 39.13 -61.30
CA HIS A 32 -5.69 39.24 -61.04
C HIS A 32 -5.11 37.89 -60.55
N PRO A 33 -4.88 36.93 -61.47
CA PRO A 33 -4.46 35.56 -61.12
C PRO A 33 -3.13 35.51 -60.35
N LEU A 34 -2.24 36.48 -60.59
CA LEU A 34 -0.95 36.58 -59.92
C LEU A 34 -1.10 36.97 -58.44
N ALA A 35 -2.04 37.86 -58.11
CA ALA A 35 -2.35 38.25 -56.74
C ALA A 35 -3.06 37.13 -55.95
N SER A 36 -3.93 36.36 -56.61
CA SER A 36 -4.57 35.19 -56.01
C SER A 36 -3.54 34.11 -55.64
N ASN A 37 -2.63 33.78 -56.56
CA ASN A 37 -1.57 32.80 -56.32
C ASN A 37 -0.63 33.22 -55.16
N ILE A 38 -0.26 34.50 -55.09
CA ILE A 38 0.56 35.03 -53.98
C ILE A 38 -0.20 34.94 -52.65
N SER A 39 -1.48 35.32 -52.62
CA SER A 39 -2.32 35.25 -51.42
C SER A 39 -2.46 33.83 -50.89
N SER A 40 -2.76 32.86 -51.78
CA SER A 40 -2.81 31.45 -51.42
C SER A 40 -1.46 30.93 -50.91
N GLY A 41 -0.35 31.32 -51.55
CA GLY A 41 1.00 30.97 -51.11
C GLY A 41 1.32 31.48 -49.70
N VAL A 42 0.97 32.74 -49.40
CA VAL A 42 1.16 33.34 -48.07
C VAL A 42 0.28 32.66 -47.01
N ALA A 43 -0.97 32.34 -47.32
CA ALA A 43 -1.87 31.65 -46.39
C ALA A 43 -1.37 30.24 -46.05
N ILE A 44 -0.90 29.47 -47.04
CA ILE A 44 -0.31 28.14 -46.83
C ILE A 44 0.96 28.26 -45.99
N ALA A 45 1.84 29.21 -46.29
CA ALA A 45 3.06 29.44 -45.51
C ALA A 45 2.75 29.80 -44.04
N ALA A 46 1.78 30.68 -43.80
CA ALA A 46 1.34 31.05 -42.46
C ALA A 46 0.73 29.86 -41.70
N PHE A 47 -0.07 29.03 -42.37
CA PHE A 47 -0.60 27.80 -41.80
C PHE A 47 0.51 26.79 -41.46
N LEU A 48 1.48 26.59 -42.35
CA LEU A 48 2.62 25.71 -42.12
C LEU A 48 3.48 26.20 -40.96
N VAL A 49 3.80 27.50 -40.90
CA VAL A 49 4.52 28.10 -39.77
C VAL A 49 3.74 27.89 -38.49
N TYR A 50 2.43 28.14 -38.48
CA TYR A 50 1.59 27.92 -37.29
C TYR A 50 1.57 26.44 -36.87
N ALA A 51 1.37 25.52 -37.82
CA ALA A 51 1.36 24.08 -37.58
C ALA A 51 2.72 23.60 -37.04
N LEU A 52 3.84 24.01 -37.66
CA LEU A 52 5.18 23.74 -37.17
C LEU A 52 5.40 24.33 -35.78
N THR A 53 4.95 25.56 -35.54
CA THR A 53 5.11 26.20 -34.22
C THR A 53 4.30 25.45 -33.16
N GLN A 54 3.10 24.94 -33.50
CA GLN A 54 2.29 24.12 -32.59
C GLN A 54 2.89 22.74 -32.35
N VAL A 55 3.53 22.14 -33.37
CA VAL A 55 4.25 20.87 -33.25
C VAL A 55 5.53 21.05 -32.43
N LEU A 56 6.32 22.09 -32.69
CA LEU A 56 7.56 22.40 -31.98
C LEU A 56 7.31 22.87 -30.54
N ARG A 57 6.20 23.57 -30.27
CA ARG A 57 5.81 23.95 -28.90
C ARG A 57 5.13 22.83 -28.12
N ARG A 58 4.76 21.72 -28.77
CA ARG A 58 4.26 20.54 -28.08
C ARG A 58 5.43 19.83 -27.42
N ASP A 59 5.59 20.08 -26.13
CA ASP A 59 6.41 19.24 -25.28
C ASP A 59 5.85 17.80 -25.35
N LEU A 60 6.53 16.93 -26.12
CA LEU A 60 6.14 15.53 -26.32
C LEU A 60 6.18 14.72 -25.02
N ASN A 61 6.82 15.26 -23.98
CA ASN A 61 6.88 14.67 -22.66
C ASN A 61 5.81 15.21 -21.72
N ARG A 62 4.88 16.06 -22.20
CA ARG A 62 3.79 16.63 -21.41
C ARG A 62 2.44 16.12 -21.85
N PHE A 63 1.72 15.48 -20.93
CA PHE A 63 0.41 14.89 -21.14
C PHE A 63 -0.64 15.67 -20.37
N ARG A 64 -1.74 16.05 -21.02
CA ARG A 64 -2.84 16.80 -20.39
C ARG A 64 -4.16 16.06 -20.54
N GLY A 65 -4.93 16.05 -19.47
CA GLY A 65 -6.21 15.34 -19.36
C GLY A 65 -6.03 13.89 -18.91
N LYS A 66 -7.01 13.38 -18.15
CA LYS A 66 -6.94 12.09 -17.48
C LYS A 66 -6.58 10.94 -18.43
N GLY A 67 -7.28 10.81 -19.56
CA GLY A 67 -7.04 9.70 -20.50
C GLY A 67 -5.61 9.68 -21.08
N LYS A 68 -5.01 10.83 -21.39
CA LYS A 68 -3.61 10.87 -21.87
C LYS A 68 -2.61 10.56 -20.77
N VAL A 69 -2.90 11.00 -19.54
CA VAL A 69 -2.08 10.66 -18.37
C VAL A 69 -2.15 9.17 -18.06
N ASP A 70 -3.35 8.57 -18.09
CA ASP A 70 -3.55 7.14 -17.89
C ASP A 70 -2.81 6.31 -18.96
N LEU A 71 -2.89 6.71 -20.24
CA LEU A 71 -2.15 6.05 -21.33
C LEU A 71 -0.63 6.15 -21.14
N ALA A 72 -0.12 7.33 -20.77
CA ALA A 72 1.31 7.50 -20.49
C ALA A 72 1.75 6.64 -19.30
N TRP A 73 0.94 6.59 -18.23
CA TRP A 73 1.17 5.75 -17.07
C TRP A 73 1.24 4.27 -17.44
N GLN A 74 0.23 3.77 -18.17
CA GLN A 74 0.18 2.38 -18.63
C GLN A 74 1.36 2.05 -19.53
N ALA A 75 1.72 2.93 -20.46
CA ALA A 75 2.85 2.72 -21.37
C ALA A 75 4.20 2.59 -20.64
N LEU A 76 4.42 3.34 -19.55
CA LEU A 76 5.61 3.17 -18.73
C LEU A 76 5.56 1.87 -17.92
N LEU A 77 4.41 1.56 -17.32
CA LEU A 77 4.24 0.36 -16.52
C LEU A 77 4.46 -0.93 -17.34
N THR A 78 3.91 -0.99 -18.55
CA THR A 78 4.03 -2.18 -19.42
C THR A 78 5.42 -2.36 -20.02
N ARG A 79 6.19 -1.27 -20.14
CA ARG A 79 7.57 -1.29 -20.67
C ARG A 79 8.64 -1.51 -19.60
N ALA A 80 8.28 -1.55 -18.33
CA ALA A 80 9.23 -1.80 -17.26
C ALA A 80 9.83 -3.21 -17.39
N ASP A 81 11.16 -3.27 -17.29
CA ASP A 81 11.94 -4.49 -17.45
C ASP A 81 12.49 -5.03 -16.12
N SER A 82 12.72 -4.16 -15.12
CA SER A 82 13.34 -4.55 -13.85
C SER A 82 12.59 -4.07 -12.62
N SER A 83 12.12 -2.82 -12.60
CA SER A 83 11.52 -2.24 -11.40
C SER A 83 10.57 -1.10 -11.68
N VAL A 84 9.55 -0.97 -10.82
CA VAL A 84 8.60 0.14 -10.83
C VAL A 84 8.38 0.62 -9.42
N SER A 85 8.66 1.90 -9.17
CA SER A 85 8.51 2.55 -7.86
C SER A 85 7.47 3.66 -7.98
N VAL A 86 6.34 3.51 -7.30
CA VAL A 86 5.14 4.35 -7.49
C VAL A 86 4.87 5.21 -6.27
N PHE A 87 4.87 6.54 -6.46
CA PHE A 87 4.26 7.48 -5.54
C PHE A 87 2.77 7.60 -5.87
N ALA A 88 1.95 6.75 -5.25
CA ALA A 88 0.51 6.83 -5.36
C ALA A 88 -0.03 7.79 -4.30
N GLY A 89 -0.96 8.66 -4.69
CA GLY A 89 -1.78 9.35 -3.70
C GLY A 89 -2.86 8.40 -3.21
N ASP A 90 -3.85 8.18 -4.08
CA ASP A 90 -4.85 7.12 -3.95
C ASP A 90 -4.48 5.95 -4.89
N VAL A 91 -5.14 4.80 -4.69
CA VAL A 91 -4.96 3.59 -5.50
C VAL A 91 -6.14 3.31 -6.42
N SER A 92 -6.93 4.33 -6.79
CA SER A 92 -8.13 4.13 -7.62
C SER A 92 -7.82 3.61 -9.03
N TRP A 93 -6.57 3.74 -9.48
CA TRP A 93 -6.07 3.24 -10.75
C TRP A 93 -5.66 1.76 -10.71
N ALA A 94 -5.60 1.16 -9.52
CA ALA A 94 -5.11 -0.21 -9.31
C ALA A 94 -5.94 -1.24 -10.08
N GLN A 95 -7.28 -1.16 -9.97
CA GLN A 95 -8.21 -2.10 -10.61
C GLN A 95 -8.05 -2.10 -12.14
N SER A 96 -8.00 -0.91 -12.77
CA SER A 96 -7.84 -0.80 -14.23
C SER A 96 -6.45 -1.21 -14.73
N SER A 97 -5.48 -1.37 -13.83
CA SER A 97 -4.09 -1.71 -14.15
C SER A 97 -3.70 -3.10 -13.65
N GLN A 98 -4.64 -3.86 -13.07
CA GLN A 98 -4.34 -5.11 -12.37
C GLN A 98 -3.67 -6.13 -13.30
N SER A 99 -4.19 -6.33 -14.52
CA SER A 99 -3.61 -7.27 -15.49
C SER A 99 -2.18 -6.87 -15.89
N ALA A 100 -1.93 -5.59 -16.12
CA ALA A 100 -0.60 -5.09 -16.44
C ALA A 100 0.38 -5.31 -15.29
N LEU A 101 -0.04 -5.03 -14.05
CA LEU A 101 0.75 -5.25 -12.84
C LEU A 101 1.08 -6.74 -12.66
N THR A 102 0.07 -7.61 -12.73
CA THR A 102 0.26 -9.06 -12.62
C THR A 102 1.21 -9.60 -13.69
N ASN A 103 1.05 -9.17 -14.94
CA ASN A 103 1.93 -9.61 -16.03
C ASN A 103 3.38 -9.18 -15.82
N ARG A 104 3.61 -7.98 -15.24
CA ARG A 104 4.96 -7.48 -14.95
C ARG A 104 5.59 -8.20 -13.77
N THR A 105 4.86 -8.36 -12.67
CA THR A 105 5.38 -9.07 -11.47
C THR A 105 5.66 -10.54 -11.75
N GLN A 106 4.83 -11.21 -12.57
CA GLN A 106 5.09 -12.57 -13.06
C GLN A 106 6.33 -12.65 -13.97
N ALA A 107 6.64 -11.58 -14.70
CA ALA A 107 7.86 -11.46 -15.48
C ALA A 107 9.11 -11.14 -14.62
N GLY A 108 8.96 -11.06 -13.29
CA GLY A 108 10.06 -10.78 -12.36
C GLY A 108 10.31 -9.30 -12.09
N VAL A 109 9.49 -8.39 -12.64
CA VAL A 109 9.61 -6.95 -12.40
C VAL A 109 9.18 -6.64 -10.96
N VAL A 110 10.04 -5.94 -10.21
CA VAL A 110 9.74 -5.56 -8.82
C VAL A 110 8.89 -4.29 -8.79
N VAL A 111 7.61 -4.43 -8.44
CA VAL A 111 6.69 -3.29 -8.32
C VAL A 111 6.47 -2.91 -6.85
N ARG A 112 6.79 -1.67 -6.50
CA ARG A 112 6.63 -1.09 -5.15
C ARG A 112 5.74 0.14 -5.21
N VAL A 113 4.75 0.22 -4.32
CA VAL A 113 3.78 1.32 -4.25
C VAL A 113 3.79 1.93 -2.85
N LEU A 114 4.12 3.23 -2.79
CA LEU A 114 3.81 4.08 -1.64
C LEU A 114 2.43 4.68 -1.88
N CYS A 115 1.46 4.44 -0.99
CA CYS A 115 0.15 5.07 -1.08
C CYS A 115 -0.34 5.62 0.26
N ARG A 116 -1.36 6.49 0.20
CA ARG A 116 -2.08 6.90 1.40
C ARG A 116 -2.80 5.71 2.01
N TRP A 117 -2.99 5.76 3.33
CA TRP A 117 -3.78 4.76 4.04
C TRP A 117 -5.19 4.59 3.41
N PRO A 118 -5.62 3.37 3.06
CA PRO A 118 -6.93 3.13 2.50
C PRO A 118 -8.01 3.20 3.60
N SER A 119 -8.54 4.41 3.84
CA SER A 119 -9.54 4.65 4.90
C SER A 119 -10.97 4.22 4.56
N THR A 120 -11.24 3.69 3.35
CA THR A 120 -12.58 3.27 2.92
C THR A 120 -12.56 1.84 2.38
N PRO A 121 -13.66 1.07 2.49
CA PRO A 121 -13.73 -0.30 1.99
C PRO A 121 -13.31 -0.45 0.53
N SER A 122 -13.80 0.44 -0.35
CA SER A 122 -13.42 0.43 -1.77
C SER A 122 -11.92 0.67 -2.01
N ARG A 123 -11.26 1.49 -1.18
CA ARG A 123 -9.80 1.68 -1.27
C ARG A 123 -9.05 0.47 -0.72
N ILE A 124 -9.57 -0.21 0.30
CA ILE A 124 -8.99 -1.45 0.82
C ILE A 124 -8.99 -2.50 -0.28
N GLU A 125 -10.13 -2.71 -0.96
CA GLU A 125 -10.24 -3.63 -2.12
C GLU A 125 -9.24 -3.31 -3.24
N GLN A 126 -9.04 -2.02 -3.53
CA GLN A 126 -8.04 -1.58 -4.52
C GLN A 126 -6.61 -1.92 -4.10
N VAL A 127 -6.27 -1.78 -2.82
CA VAL A 127 -4.94 -2.20 -2.34
C VAL A 127 -4.81 -3.72 -2.35
N GLN A 128 -5.86 -4.45 -1.98
CA GLN A 128 -5.87 -5.91 -2.08
C GLN A 128 -5.64 -6.38 -3.52
N ALA A 129 -6.22 -5.69 -4.51
CA ALA A 129 -5.95 -5.96 -5.93
C ALA A 129 -4.47 -5.75 -6.30
N LEU A 130 -3.79 -4.74 -5.74
CA LEU A 130 -2.34 -4.56 -5.91
C LEU A 130 -1.56 -5.73 -5.29
N ILE A 131 -1.87 -6.07 -4.03
CA ILE A 131 -1.21 -7.15 -3.29
C ILE A 131 -1.38 -8.49 -4.01
N ALA A 132 -2.59 -8.79 -4.50
CA ALA A 132 -2.89 -9.98 -5.29
C ALA A 132 -2.14 -10.02 -6.63
N ALA A 133 -1.83 -8.85 -7.20
CA ALA A 133 -0.99 -8.73 -8.39
C ALA A 133 0.52 -8.84 -8.08
N GLY A 134 0.93 -9.20 -6.86
CA GLY A 134 2.33 -9.34 -6.46
C GLY A 134 3.04 -8.02 -6.16
N VAL A 135 2.30 -6.92 -6.05
CA VAL A 135 2.85 -5.58 -5.77
C VAL A 135 3.15 -5.44 -4.28
N GLN A 136 4.31 -4.88 -3.95
CA GLN A 136 4.65 -4.52 -2.58
C GLN A 136 4.04 -3.14 -2.26
N VAL A 137 3.34 -3.04 -1.13
CA VAL A 137 2.66 -1.79 -0.75
C VAL A 137 3.13 -1.33 0.64
N LYS A 138 3.40 -0.02 0.77
CA LYS A 138 3.59 0.66 2.06
C LYS A 138 2.71 1.89 2.12
N TYR A 139 2.31 2.25 3.35
CA TYR A 139 1.39 3.35 3.58
C TYR A 139 2.08 4.54 4.23
N PHE A 140 1.67 5.74 3.85
CA PHE A 140 2.02 6.99 4.53
C PHE A 140 0.77 7.74 4.99
N ALA A 141 0.93 8.60 6.01
CA ALA A 141 -0.13 9.49 6.49
C ALA A 141 -0.44 10.59 5.45
N ASP A 142 -1.69 11.04 5.35
CA ASP A 142 -2.27 11.76 4.20
C ASP A 142 -1.45 12.95 3.65
N ASP A 143 -0.64 13.62 4.48
CA ASP A 143 0.12 14.83 4.12
C ASP A 143 1.62 14.63 3.93
N LEU A 144 2.15 13.43 4.18
CA LEU A 144 3.60 13.21 4.15
C LEU A 144 4.19 13.32 2.74
N ILE A 145 3.51 12.74 1.75
CA ILE A 145 3.98 12.69 0.36
C ILE A 145 2.92 13.31 -0.56
N LYS A 146 3.25 14.47 -1.14
CA LYS A 146 2.40 15.17 -2.12
C LYS A 146 2.72 14.81 -3.57
N LEU A 147 3.89 14.21 -3.80
CA LEU A 147 4.31 13.75 -5.11
C LEU A 147 3.40 12.62 -5.60
N ARG A 148 3.01 12.67 -6.87
CA ARG A 148 2.35 11.55 -7.55
C ARG A 148 3.14 11.20 -8.80
N GLY A 149 3.30 9.93 -9.08
CA GLY A 149 4.11 9.51 -10.22
C GLY A 149 4.66 8.10 -10.07
N LEU A 150 5.51 7.73 -11.02
CA LEU A 150 6.26 6.49 -10.94
C LEU A 150 7.65 6.66 -11.56
N VAL A 151 8.59 5.87 -11.08
CA VAL A 151 9.97 5.76 -11.55
C VAL A 151 10.18 4.31 -11.99
N VAL A 152 10.75 4.10 -13.16
CA VAL A 152 10.93 2.79 -13.80
C VAL A 152 12.41 2.53 -14.06
N ASP A 153 12.85 1.28 -13.85
CA ASP A 153 14.14 0.72 -14.28
C ASP A 153 15.40 1.46 -13.84
N THR A 154 15.36 2.10 -12.66
CA THR A 154 16.55 2.76 -12.07
C THR A 154 17.53 1.77 -11.43
N SER A 155 17.12 0.53 -11.17
CA SER A 155 17.99 -0.52 -10.64
C SER A 155 19.04 -1.02 -11.65
N MET A 156 18.87 -0.75 -12.94
CA MET A 156 19.85 -1.11 -13.98
C MET A 156 20.92 -0.03 -14.22
N GLY A 157 20.86 1.08 -13.47
CA GLY A 157 21.71 2.26 -13.64
C GLY A 157 20.88 3.54 -13.78
N LEU A 158 21.45 4.69 -13.41
CA LEU A 158 20.74 5.97 -13.49
C LEU A 158 20.43 6.39 -14.93
N ASP A 159 21.19 5.87 -15.91
CA ASP A 159 21.05 6.18 -17.34
C ASP A 159 20.02 5.33 -18.08
N SER A 160 19.36 4.37 -17.42
CA SER A 160 18.27 3.58 -18.01
C SER A 160 16.89 3.99 -17.52
N GLY A 161 16.82 4.72 -16.39
CA GLY A 161 15.56 5.00 -15.73
C GLY A 161 14.67 5.97 -16.50
N THR A 162 13.35 5.81 -16.39
CA THR A 162 12.36 6.77 -16.87
C THR A 162 11.44 7.14 -15.72
N ALA A 163 11.03 8.41 -15.61
CA ALA A 163 10.04 8.82 -14.62
C ALA A 163 8.84 9.52 -15.25
N LEU A 164 7.70 9.44 -14.57
CA LEU A 164 6.49 10.20 -14.88
C LEU A 164 5.94 10.80 -13.60
N THR A 165 5.89 12.13 -13.51
CA THR A 165 5.23 12.83 -12.41
C THR A 165 3.86 13.32 -12.84
N VAL A 166 2.87 13.23 -11.96
CA VAL A 166 1.49 13.62 -12.20
C VAL A 166 1.08 14.73 -11.24
N THR A 167 0.59 15.84 -11.79
CA THR A 167 -0.03 16.93 -11.05
C THR A 167 -1.53 16.84 -11.21
N LYS A 168 -2.25 16.89 -10.09
CA LYS A 168 -3.71 16.88 -10.02
C LYS A 168 -4.17 18.21 -9.42
N THR A 169 -4.77 19.07 -10.25
CA THR A 169 -5.22 20.41 -9.83
C THR A 169 -6.75 20.44 -9.76
N PRO A 170 -7.35 20.84 -8.63
CA PRO A 170 -8.80 21.01 -8.53
C PRO A 170 -9.29 22.07 -9.53
N LYS A 171 -10.40 21.81 -10.23
CA LYS A 171 -11.04 22.84 -11.07
C LYS A 171 -11.64 23.95 -10.17
N PRO A 172 -11.67 25.22 -10.63
CA PRO A 172 -12.03 26.38 -9.80
C PRO A 172 -13.45 26.34 -9.20
N ASN A 173 -14.36 25.53 -9.75
CA ASN A 173 -15.77 25.50 -9.34
C ASN A 173 -16.13 24.24 -8.54
N ILE A 174 -15.17 23.60 -7.86
CA ILE A 174 -15.52 22.50 -6.95
C ILE A 174 -16.07 23.12 -5.65
N PRO A 175 -17.33 22.87 -5.27
CA PRO A 175 -17.82 23.26 -3.96
C PRO A 175 -17.04 22.47 -2.90
N ILE A 176 -16.07 23.13 -2.27
CA ILE A 176 -15.31 22.56 -1.15
C ILE A 176 -16.29 22.47 0.02
N GLY A 177 -16.74 21.24 0.36
CA GLY A 177 -17.57 20.99 1.55
C GLY A 177 -18.85 20.18 1.34
N SER A 178 -19.23 19.80 0.12
CA SER A 178 -20.52 19.14 -0.12
C SER A 178 -20.61 17.65 0.27
N GLY A 179 -19.53 17.06 0.83
CA GLY A 179 -19.49 15.63 1.19
C GLY A 179 -19.61 14.66 -0.01
N GLN A 180 -19.73 15.18 -1.23
CA GLN A 180 -19.87 14.40 -2.44
C GLN A 180 -18.57 13.63 -2.75
N PRO A 181 -18.66 12.37 -3.20
CA PRO A 181 -17.50 11.60 -3.59
C PRO A 181 -16.76 12.32 -4.72
N VAL A 182 -15.47 12.55 -4.48
CA VAL A 182 -14.58 13.33 -5.34
C VAL A 182 -14.33 12.55 -6.65
N ASN A 183 -15.13 12.80 -7.68
CA ASN A 183 -14.94 12.19 -9.00
C ASN A 183 -13.70 12.75 -9.69
N SER A 184 -13.00 11.92 -10.45
CA SER A 184 -11.89 12.29 -11.31
C SER A 184 -12.19 13.46 -12.26
N SER A 185 -13.44 13.60 -12.73
CA SER A 185 -13.85 14.69 -13.65
C SER A 185 -13.67 16.10 -13.07
N LEU A 186 -13.57 16.22 -11.75
CA LEU A 186 -13.40 17.48 -11.03
C LEU A 186 -11.98 18.04 -11.12
N PHE A 187 -11.00 17.28 -11.61
CA PHE A 187 -9.60 17.71 -11.62
C PHE A 187 -9.05 17.86 -13.03
N ASP A 188 -8.13 18.80 -13.17
CA ASP A 188 -7.23 18.86 -14.31
C ASP A 188 -6.00 18.00 -13.99
N TYR A 189 -5.70 17.08 -14.91
CA TYR A 189 -4.55 16.20 -14.82
C TYR A 189 -3.49 16.65 -15.80
N GLU A 190 -2.27 16.74 -15.31
CA GLU A 190 -1.11 16.94 -16.13
C GLU A 190 -0.01 15.98 -15.70
N ALA A 191 0.65 15.35 -16.66
CA ALA A 191 1.83 14.55 -16.39
C ALA A 191 3.02 15.03 -17.20
N ARG A 192 4.21 14.88 -16.63
CA ARG A 192 5.49 15.14 -17.29
C ARG A 192 6.34 13.89 -17.21
N ARG A 193 6.82 13.43 -18.37
CA ARG A 193 7.78 12.34 -18.51
C ARG A 193 9.20 12.90 -18.49
N TYR A 194 10.10 12.18 -17.84
CA TYR A 194 11.53 12.50 -17.74
C TYR A 194 12.29 11.33 -18.35
N LEU A 195 13.24 11.64 -19.23
CA LEU A 195 14.01 10.67 -20.00
C LEU A 195 15.43 10.57 -19.45
N PRO A 196 16.07 9.39 -19.48
CA PRO A 196 17.35 9.17 -18.81
C PRO A 196 18.45 10.12 -19.31
N GLY A 197 18.55 10.37 -20.61
CA GLY A 197 19.62 11.22 -21.16
C GLY A 197 19.51 12.71 -20.81
N SER A 198 18.29 13.25 -20.74
CA SER A 198 18.06 14.68 -20.47
C SER A 198 17.79 15.00 -19.01
N ASP A 199 17.28 14.03 -18.25
CA ASP A 199 16.70 14.25 -16.93
C ASP A 199 17.26 13.29 -15.85
N SER A 200 18.41 12.66 -16.08
CA SER A 200 19.02 11.66 -15.17
C SER A 200 19.10 12.14 -13.72
N THR A 201 19.58 13.36 -13.47
CA THR A 201 19.68 13.94 -12.12
C THR A 201 18.32 14.00 -11.42
N TYR A 202 17.27 14.38 -12.15
CA TYR A 202 15.92 14.48 -11.60
C TYR A 202 15.34 13.08 -11.31
N ILE A 203 15.52 12.13 -12.23
CA ILE A 203 15.11 10.73 -12.06
C ILE A 203 15.81 10.11 -10.84
N SER A 204 17.12 10.32 -10.71
CA SER A 204 17.91 9.88 -9.56
C SER A 204 17.37 10.45 -8.26
N THR A 205 17.05 11.75 -8.24
CA THR A 205 16.51 12.42 -7.06
C THR A 205 15.14 11.83 -6.66
N LEU A 206 14.25 11.60 -7.64
CA LEU A 206 12.96 10.96 -7.38
C LEU A 206 13.12 9.52 -6.85
N HIS A 207 14.07 8.78 -7.39
CA HIS A 207 14.36 7.42 -6.93
C HIS A 207 14.89 7.42 -5.48
N GLN A 208 15.87 8.27 -5.16
CA GLN A 208 16.39 8.41 -3.80
C GLN A 208 15.32 8.83 -2.80
N LEU A 209 14.45 9.76 -3.19
CA LEU A 209 13.29 10.15 -2.37
C LEU A 209 12.36 8.95 -2.13
N PHE A 210 12.14 8.12 -3.16
CA PHE A 210 11.33 6.91 -3.03
C PHE A 210 11.97 5.93 -2.06
N GLU A 211 13.25 5.60 -2.22
CA GLU A 211 13.96 4.65 -1.34
C GLU A 211 13.96 5.14 0.10
N SER A 212 14.26 6.41 0.34
CA SER A 212 14.25 6.98 1.69
C SER A 212 12.87 6.87 2.35
N ALA A 213 11.81 7.23 1.63
CA ALA A 213 10.45 7.07 2.14
C ALA A 213 10.07 5.59 2.32
N TRP A 214 10.48 4.74 1.39
CA TRP A 214 10.22 3.30 1.43
C TRP A 214 10.87 2.66 2.65
N GLU A 215 12.13 2.94 2.94
CA GLU A 215 12.85 2.40 4.09
C GLU A 215 12.29 2.91 5.42
N GLY A 216 11.91 4.19 5.48
CA GLY A 216 11.37 4.82 6.70
C GLY A 216 9.94 4.39 7.05
N LEU A 217 9.18 3.85 6.10
CA LEU A 217 7.78 3.45 6.33
C LEU A 217 7.65 1.97 6.70
N PRO A 218 6.75 1.61 7.63
CA PRO A 218 6.48 0.21 7.94
C PRO A 218 5.86 -0.50 6.73
N HIS A 219 5.98 -1.83 6.68
CA HIS A 219 5.25 -2.61 5.69
C HIS A 219 3.76 -2.34 5.79
N GLY A 220 3.10 -2.19 4.64
CA GLY A 220 1.66 -2.13 4.60
C GLY A 220 1.08 -3.46 5.10
N ILE A 221 0.20 -3.35 6.09
CA ILE A 221 -0.62 -4.46 6.56
C ILE A 221 -2.09 -4.15 6.30
N ILE A 222 -2.81 -5.14 5.79
CA ILE A 222 -4.28 -5.13 5.78
C ILE A 222 -4.76 -6.19 6.76
N MET A 223 -5.68 -5.82 7.65
CA MET A 223 -6.33 -6.77 8.53
C MET A 223 -7.80 -6.89 8.20
N THR A 224 -8.28 -8.12 8.15
CA THR A 224 -9.71 -8.42 8.01
C THR A 224 -10.12 -9.35 9.14
N LYS A 225 -11.19 -9.00 9.86
CA LYS A 225 -11.74 -9.84 10.91
C LYS A 225 -12.03 -11.24 10.38
N LEU A 226 -11.65 -12.25 11.14
CA LEU A 226 -11.88 -13.65 10.80
C LEU A 226 -12.71 -14.31 11.89
N THR A 227 -13.81 -14.95 11.50
CA THR A 227 -14.61 -15.76 12.42
C THR A 227 -14.12 -17.20 12.35
N LEU A 228 -13.45 -17.65 13.41
CA LEU A 228 -13.00 -19.04 13.54
C LEU A 228 -13.94 -19.82 14.48
N THR A 229 -14.42 -20.97 14.01
CA THR A 229 -15.22 -21.89 14.83
C THR A 229 -14.34 -22.64 15.83
N LYS A 230 -14.94 -23.12 16.93
CA LYS A 230 -14.23 -23.99 17.90
C LYS A 230 -13.66 -25.25 17.23
N SER A 231 -14.35 -25.82 16.24
CA SER A 231 -13.85 -26.98 15.47
C SER A 231 -12.60 -26.64 14.66
N ARG A 232 -12.52 -25.44 14.08
CA ARG A 232 -11.33 -24.98 13.36
C ARG A 232 -10.16 -24.75 14.31
N TYR A 233 -10.38 -24.15 15.48
CA TYR A 233 -9.36 -24.04 16.52
C TYR A 233 -8.84 -25.41 16.95
N ARG A 234 -9.73 -26.35 17.24
CA ARG A 234 -9.35 -27.73 17.60
C ARG A 234 -8.45 -28.36 16.52
N THR A 235 -8.79 -28.19 15.25
CA THR A 235 -8.00 -28.73 14.12
C THR A 235 -6.60 -28.13 14.05
N ILE A 236 -6.48 -26.82 14.32
CA ILE A 236 -5.19 -26.10 14.35
C ILE A 236 -4.35 -26.56 15.56
N LEU A 237 -4.99 -26.66 16.73
CA LEU A 237 -4.33 -26.99 18.00
C LEU A 237 -3.93 -28.46 18.09
N SER A 238 -4.69 -29.38 17.48
CA SER A 238 -4.39 -30.82 17.52
C SER A 238 -3.06 -31.21 16.85
N GLN A 239 -2.40 -30.25 16.19
CA GLN A 239 -1.04 -30.42 15.68
C GLN A 239 0.01 -30.42 16.80
N ILE A 240 -0.34 -29.94 18.00
CA ILE A 240 0.49 -30.00 19.19
C ILE A 240 0.08 -31.26 19.98
N PRO A 241 1.00 -32.19 20.29
CA PRO A 241 0.66 -33.42 21.00
C PRO A 241 -0.09 -33.19 22.32
N HIS A 242 0.29 -32.18 23.10
CA HIS A 242 -0.38 -31.83 24.37
C HIS A 242 -1.81 -31.32 24.20
N TYR A 243 -2.24 -30.99 22.99
CA TYR A 243 -3.58 -30.49 22.70
C TYR A 243 -4.41 -31.48 21.87
N SER A 244 -3.89 -32.68 21.55
CA SER A 244 -4.60 -33.63 20.69
C SER A 244 -5.87 -34.20 21.34
N HIS A 245 -5.91 -34.27 22.67
CA HIS A 245 -7.07 -34.76 23.43
C HIS A 245 -8.13 -33.69 23.74
N ILE A 246 -7.83 -32.41 23.46
CA ILE A 246 -8.71 -31.29 23.80
C ILE A 246 -9.97 -31.29 22.92
N GLY A 247 -11.13 -31.26 23.58
CA GLY A 247 -12.43 -31.19 22.94
C GLY A 247 -12.82 -29.76 22.58
N THR A 248 -13.86 -29.58 21.77
CA THR A 248 -14.41 -28.23 21.50
C THR A 248 -15.05 -27.59 22.73
N GLY A 249 -15.47 -28.39 23.73
CA GLY A 249 -15.98 -27.92 25.02
C GLY A 249 -14.91 -27.27 25.89
N ASP A 250 -13.64 -27.64 25.70
CA ASP A 250 -12.49 -27.12 26.44
C ASP A 250 -11.90 -25.84 25.83
N LEU A 251 -12.50 -25.35 24.73
CA LEU A 251 -12.05 -24.17 23.99
C LEU A 251 -13.00 -22.99 24.17
N GLU A 252 -12.44 -21.82 24.46
CA GLU A 252 -13.19 -20.58 24.58
C GLU A 252 -12.36 -19.39 24.10
N VAL A 253 -12.93 -18.50 23.28
CA VAL A 253 -12.32 -17.20 22.97
C VAL A 253 -12.98 -16.15 23.84
N LYS A 254 -12.22 -15.51 24.73
CA LYS A 254 -12.75 -14.48 25.64
C LYS A 254 -11.73 -13.40 25.93
N LYS A 255 -12.23 -12.25 26.42
CA LYS A 255 -11.38 -11.18 26.96
C LYS A 255 -10.89 -11.57 28.35
N ILE A 256 -9.58 -11.49 28.59
CA ILE A 256 -8.96 -11.76 29.89
C ILE A 256 -8.28 -10.49 30.38
N SER A 257 -8.38 -10.22 31.68
CA SER A 257 -7.62 -9.15 32.32
C SER A 257 -6.14 -9.43 32.24
N ILE A 258 -5.36 -8.50 31.72
CA ILE A 258 -3.90 -8.64 31.60
C ILE A 258 -3.27 -8.79 32.99
N ALA A 259 -3.81 -8.10 34.00
CA ALA A 259 -3.31 -8.14 35.37
C ALA A 259 -3.47 -9.51 36.05
N SER A 260 -4.41 -10.35 35.59
CA SER A 260 -4.63 -11.70 36.15
C SER A 260 -3.84 -12.79 35.42
N LEU A 261 -3.04 -12.43 34.41
CA LEU A 261 -2.28 -13.41 33.64
C LEU A 261 -0.99 -13.82 34.37
N TYR A 262 -0.57 -15.05 34.09
CA TYR A 262 0.70 -15.62 34.49
C TYR A 262 1.52 -16.01 33.26
N SER A 263 2.83 -16.12 33.44
CA SER A 263 3.78 -16.43 32.39
C SER A 263 4.64 -17.63 32.77
N CYS A 264 4.88 -18.53 31.82
CA CYS A 264 5.90 -19.57 31.94
C CYS A 264 7.34 -19.03 31.78
N CYS A 265 7.50 -17.79 31.30
CA CYS A 265 8.82 -17.22 31.02
C CYS A 265 9.06 -15.86 31.70
N ARG A 266 10.31 -15.59 32.08
CA ARG A 266 10.73 -14.35 32.74
C ARG A 266 10.90 -13.18 31.78
N THR A 267 11.25 -13.46 30.52
CA THR A 267 11.61 -12.41 29.57
C THR A 267 11.00 -12.55 28.18
N VAL A 268 10.74 -11.40 27.57
CA VAL A 268 10.43 -11.23 26.15
C VAL A 268 11.59 -10.55 25.43
N LYS A 269 11.95 -11.05 24.25
CA LYS A 269 12.98 -10.44 23.39
C LYS A 269 12.59 -9.05 22.86
N ALA A 270 13.39 -8.04 23.16
CA ALA A 270 13.18 -6.66 22.70
C ALA A 270 13.07 -6.53 21.18
N ALA A 271 13.93 -7.22 20.42
CA ALA A 271 13.92 -7.18 18.95
C ALA A 271 12.59 -7.65 18.32
N LYS A 272 11.79 -8.46 19.03
CA LYS A 272 10.46 -8.89 18.55
C LYS A 272 9.36 -7.86 18.83
N LEU A 273 9.54 -6.99 19.82
CA LEU A 273 8.53 -6.03 20.28
C LEU A 273 8.23 -4.95 19.22
N GLN A 274 9.24 -4.53 18.45
CA GLN A 274 9.04 -3.58 17.35
C GLN A 274 8.03 -4.10 16.31
N ARG A 275 8.12 -5.39 15.94
CA ARG A 275 7.17 -6.02 14.99
C ARG A 275 5.76 -6.09 15.55
N VAL A 276 5.63 -6.34 16.86
CA VAL A 276 4.34 -6.39 17.55
C VAL A 276 3.70 -5.01 17.64
N SER A 277 4.49 -3.93 17.74
CA SER A 277 3.95 -2.56 17.76
C SER A 277 3.19 -2.24 16.47
N ALA A 278 3.75 -2.59 15.32
CA ALA A 278 3.07 -2.44 14.03
C ALA A 278 1.78 -3.29 13.96
N LEU A 279 1.78 -4.47 14.57
CA LEU A 279 0.60 -5.33 14.66
C LEU A 279 -0.52 -4.67 15.48
N ILE A 280 -0.21 -4.17 16.68
CA ILE A 280 -1.19 -3.50 17.57
C ILE A 280 -1.79 -2.27 16.90
N GLU A 281 -0.95 -1.46 16.24
CA GLU A 281 -1.41 -0.32 15.46
C GLU A 281 -2.33 -0.75 14.31
N GLY A 282 -2.06 -1.89 13.68
CA GLY A 282 -2.96 -2.53 12.72
C GLY A 282 -4.35 -2.80 13.30
N TYR A 283 -4.42 -3.49 14.44
CA TYR A 283 -5.70 -3.77 15.12
C TYR A 283 -6.51 -2.49 15.35
N ARG A 284 -5.87 -1.44 15.89
CA ARG A 284 -6.50 -0.14 16.12
C ARG A 284 -7.00 0.51 14.82
N ARG A 285 -6.21 0.48 13.75
CA ARG A 285 -6.56 1.10 12.47
C ARG A 285 -7.71 0.42 11.74
N PHE A 286 -7.87 -0.89 11.92
CA PHE A 286 -8.93 -1.69 11.31
C PHE A 286 -10.14 -1.88 12.23
N ASP A 287 -10.21 -1.13 13.33
CA ASP A 287 -11.29 -1.22 14.33
C ASP A 287 -11.52 -2.65 14.82
N LEU A 288 -10.41 -3.36 15.07
CA LEU A 288 -10.40 -4.70 15.60
C LEU A 288 -9.99 -4.66 17.07
N GLU A 289 -10.65 -5.47 17.88
CA GLU A 289 -10.26 -5.65 19.27
C GLU A 289 -8.87 -6.31 19.35
N PRO A 290 -8.01 -5.92 20.33
CA PRO A 290 -6.66 -6.45 20.42
C PRO A 290 -6.62 -7.98 20.44
N PHE A 291 -6.01 -8.53 19.39
CA PHE A 291 -5.83 -9.95 19.14
C PHE A 291 -7.10 -10.76 18.83
N GLU A 292 -8.16 -10.09 18.37
CA GLU A 292 -9.22 -10.80 17.65
C GLU A 292 -8.62 -11.62 16.48
N PRO A 293 -9.22 -12.78 16.15
CA PRO A 293 -8.74 -13.57 15.03
C PRO A 293 -8.93 -12.76 13.74
N CYS A 294 -7.88 -12.70 12.92
CA CYS A 294 -7.90 -11.93 11.69
C CYS A 294 -7.03 -12.57 10.61
N LYS A 295 -7.31 -12.21 9.37
CA LYS A 295 -6.37 -12.37 8.26
C LYS A 295 -5.51 -11.12 8.18
N LEU A 296 -4.20 -11.30 8.17
CA LEU A 296 -3.19 -10.28 7.95
C LEU A 296 -2.62 -10.46 6.55
N GLU A 297 -2.79 -9.49 5.67
CA GLU A 297 -2.15 -9.47 4.36
C GLU A 297 -0.96 -8.52 4.41
N SER A 298 0.23 -9.04 4.16
CA SER A 298 1.45 -8.24 4.06
C SER A 298 2.38 -8.81 2.99
N GLY A 299 2.82 -7.97 2.07
CA GLY A 299 3.77 -8.37 1.02
C GLY A 299 3.29 -9.55 0.16
N GLY A 300 1.99 -9.60 -0.16
CA GLY A 300 1.43 -10.66 -1.02
C GLY A 300 1.13 -11.98 -0.31
N ARG A 301 1.43 -12.10 0.99
CA ARG A 301 1.19 -13.34 1.74
C ARG A 301 0.08 -13.12 2.77
N PRO A 302 -1.09 -13.77 2.60
CA PRO A 302 -2.08 -13.80 3.66
C PRO A 302 -1.56 -14.68 4.80
N LEU A 303 -1.71 -14.20 6.02
CA LEU A 303 -1.40 -14.92 7.24
C LEU A 303 -2.63 -14.92 8.13
N THR A 304 -3.03 -16.09 8.62
CA THR A 304 -4.05 -16.17 9.66
C THR A 304 -3.42 -15.90 11.02
N LEU A 305 -3.91 -14.90 11.73
CA LEU A 305 -3.55 -14.62 13.12
C LEU A 305 -4.63 -15.14 14.05
N ILE A 306 -4.26 -16.03 14.96
CA ILE A 306 -5.11 -16.49 16.05
C ILE A 306 -4.83 -15.69 17.33
N PRO A 307 -5.77 -15.58 18.28
CA PRO A 307 -5.53 -14.96 19.57
C PRO A 307 -4.35 -15.61 20.32
N PRO A 308 -3.66 -14.91 21.25
CA PRO A 308 -2.77 -15.52 22.23
C PRO A 308 -3.40 -16.73 22.89
N ILE A 309 -2.59 -17.76 23.12
CA ILE A 309 -3.04 -19.03 23.70
C ILE A 309 -2.77 -19.01 25.20
N VAL A 310 -3.81 -19.27 25.98
CA VAL A 310 -3.78 -19.28 27.44
C VAL A 310 -4.34 -20.61 27.94
N GLU A 311 -3.70 -21.21 28.93
CA GLU A 311 -4.17 -22.42 29.62
C GLU A 311 -4.78 -22.04 30.98
N GLU A 312 -6.05 -22.39 31.20
CA GLU A 312 -6.74 -22.29 32.49
C GLU A 312 -6.31 -23.47 33.38
N GLN A 313 -5.73 -23.16 34.53
CA GLN A 313 -5.23 -24.14 35.49
C GLN A 313 -6.32 -24.57 36.48
N PRO A 314 -6.15 -25.69 37.21
CA PRO A 314 -7.15 -26.16 38.19
C PRO A 314 -7.47 -25.16 39.31
N ASP A 315 -6.54 -24.26 39.63
CA ASP A 315 -6.72 -23.18 40.62
C ASP A 315 -7.43 -21.93 40.03
N GLY A 316 -7.85 -21.97 38.77
CA GLY A 316 -8.49 -20.87 38.06
C GLY A 316 -7.53 -19.83 37.48
N SER A 317 -6.21 -20.01 37.63
CA SER A 317 -5.22 -19.11 37.05
C SER A 317 -5.11 -19.27 35.53
N PHE A 318 -4.74 -18.18 34.84
CA PHE A 318 -4.61 -18.12 33.39
C PHE A 318 -3.14 -17.96 32.99
N VAL A 319 -2.55 -19.00 32.40
CA VAL A 319 -1.13 -19.01 32.05
C VAL A 319 -0.94 -18.85 30.54
N ILE A 320 -0.19 -17.83 30.13
CA ILE A 320 0.11 -17.56 28.72
C ILE A 320 1.12 -18.60 28.20
N ILE A 321 0.76 -19.27 27.11
CA ILE A 321 1.61 -20.26 26.44
C ILE A 321 2.14 -19.74 25.11
N ASP A 322 1.28 -19.05 24.35
CA ASP A 322 1.67 -18.31 23.14
C ASP A 322 1.22 -16.86 23.21
N GLY A 323 1.96 -15.98 22.54
CA GLY A 323 1.60 -14.57 22.42
C GLY A 323 2.15 -13.70 23.55
N MET A 324 3.16 -14.18 24.29
CA MET A 324 3.81 -13.40 25.35
C MET A 324 4.28 -12.01 24.87
N HIS A 325 4.97 -11.95 23.72
CA HIS A 325 5.39 -10.68 23.12
C HIS A 325 4.21 -9.77 22.77
N ARG A 326 3.08 -10.36 22.34
CA ARG A 326 1.86 -9.65 21.95
C ARG A 326 1.23 -8.99 23.17
N ILE A 327 0.96 -9.77 24.21
CA ILE A 327 0.36 -9.29 25.46
C ILE A 327 1.30 -8.30 26.17
N TYR A 328 2.61 -8.58 26.22
CA TYR A 328 3.59 -7.66 26.81
C TYR A 328 3.62 -6.30 26.12
N GLN A 329 3.66 -6.28 24.78
CA GLN A 329 3.66 -5.02 24.05
C GLN A 329 2.34 -4.25 24.22
N LEU A 330 1.20 -4.95 24.23
CA LEU A 330 -0.10 -4.33 24.47
C LEU A 330 -0.15 -3.66 25.85
N ALA A 331 0.30 -4.36 26.89
CA ALA A 331 0.30 -3.91 28.27
C ALA A 331 1.26 -2.74 28.56
N THR A 332 2.34 -2.61 27.77
CA THR A 332 3.40 -1.62 28.02
C THR A 332 3.35 -0.40 27.11
N GLN A 333 2.54 -0.43 26.04
CA GLN A 333 2.44 0.67 25.07
C GLN A 333 1.03 1.24 24.93
N THR A 334 0.04 0.64 25.57
CA THR A 334 -1.34 1.09 25.49
C THR A 334 -1.99 1.02 26.88
N ASP A 335 -3.12 1.70 27.03
CA ASP A 335 -3.90 1.67 28.28
C ASP A 335 -4.82 0.43 28.36
N ALA A 336 -4.72 -0.51 27.42
CA ALA A 336 -5.58 -1.69 27.38
C ALA A 336 -5.36 -2.57 28.61
N GLN A 337 -6.45 -2.84 29.34
CA GLN A 337 -6.44 -3.68 30.53
C GLN A 337 -6.83 -5.14 30.24
N GLN A 338 -7.32 -5.41 29.03
CA GLN A 338 -7.81 -6.71 28.61
C GLN A 338 -7.28 -7.06 27.23
N ALA A 339 -7.17 -8.36 26.97
CA ALA A 339 -6.78 -8.90 25.67
C ALA A 339 -7.70 -10.07 25.27
N VAL A 340 -8.05 -10.17 23.99
CA VAL A 340 -8.76 -11.35 23.47
C VAL A 340 -7.78 -12.52 23.43
N CYS A 341 -8.12 -13.62 24.09
CA CYS A 341 -7.29 -14.81 24.20
C CYS A 341 -8.10 -16.06 23.84
N LEU A 342 -7.41 -17.08 23.32
CA LEU A 342 -7.92 -18.43 23.17
C LEU A 342 -7.57 -19.22 24.43
N VAL A 343 -8.58 -19.54 25.23
CA VAL A 343 -8.46 -20.27 26.48
C VAL A 343 -8.67 -21.76 26.25
N LEU A 344 -7.74 -22.54 26.79
CA LEU A 344 -7.72 -23.99 26.83
C LEU A 344 -7.94 -24.46 28.27
N LYS A 345 -8.80 -25.45 28.46
CA LYS A 345 -8.98 -26.14 29.76
C LYS A 345 -8.43 -27.56 29.67
N ASN A 346 -8.17 -28.20 30.81
CA ASN A 346 -7.85 -29.64 30.89
C ASN A 346 -6.61 -30.10 30.07
N VAL A 347 -5.61 -29.23 29.90
CA VAL A 347 -4.41 -29.53 29.11
C VAL A 347 -3.40 -30.41 29.84
N GLY A 348 -3.24 -30.23 31.16
CA GLY A 348 -2.27 -30.93 31.98
C GLY A 348 -1.13 -30.03 32.48
N SER A 349 0.02 -30.62 32.78
CA SER A 349 1.14 -29.93 33.45
C SER A 349 1.85 -28.92 32.53
N LEU A 350 2.30 -27.81 33.12
CA LEU A 350 3.02 -26.73 32.46
C LEU A 350 4.52 -27.04 32.24
N PRO A 351 5.18 -26.35 31.28
CA PRO A 351 6.61 -26.49 31.02
C PRO A 351 7.51 -25.87 32.08
N SER A 352 6.95 -25.12 33.04
CA SER A 352 7.70 -24.36 34.04
C SER A 352 6.75 -23.83 35.11
N ILE A 353 7.28 -23.42 36.25
CA ILE A 353 6.49 -22.74 37.28
C ILE A 353 6.03 -21.37 36.76
N PRO A 354 4.72 -21.08 36.77
CA PRO A 354 4.21 -19.78 36.36
C PRO A 354 4.65 -18.67 37.30
N ILE A 355 4.96 -17.50 36.73
CA ILE A 355 5.18 -16.26 37.48
C ILE A 355 4.09 -15.24 37.14
N PRO A 356 3.74 -14.32 38.05
CA PRO A 356 2.84 -13.23 37.73
C PRO A 356 3.33 -12.44 36.51
N PHE A 357 2.43 -12.07 35.60
CA PHE A 357 2.79 -11.40 34.35
C PHE A 357 3.53 -10.07 34.57
N GLN A 358 3.23 -9.35 35.67
CA GLN A 358 3.91 -8.11 36.06
C GLN A 358 5.41 -8.30 36.35
N GLN A 359 5.88 -9.53 36.52
CA GLN A 359 7.29 -9.85 36.71
C GLN A 359 8.03 -10.12 35.39
N VAL A 360 7.33 -10.17 34.25
CA VAL A 360 7.96 -10.35 32.94
C VAL A 360 8.72 -9.08 32.54
N ARG A 361 9.89 -9.24 31.92
CA ARG A 361 10.76 -8.12 31.49
C ARG A 361 11.17 -8.24 30.03
N ALA A 362 11.47 -7.10 29.38
CA ALA A 362 12.15 -7.14 28.10
C ALA A 362 13.64 -7.49 28.29
N SER A 363 14.16 -8.37 27.44
CA SER A 363 15.59 -8.70 27.37
C SER A 363 16.15 -8.35 25.99
N PRO A 364 17.34 -7.74 25.90
CA PRO A 364 17.98 -7.43 24.62
C PRO A 364 18.42 -8.69 23.86
N SER A 365 18.70 -9.79 24.57
CA SER A 365 19.23 -11.03 24.00
C SER A 365 18.31 -12.23 24.27
N LYS A 366 18.51 -13.31 23.51
CA LYS A 366 17.82 -14.58 23.76
C LYS A 366 18.50 -15.28 24.94
N LEU A 367 17.79 -15.41 26.05
CA LEU A 367 18.25 -16.25 27.17
C LEU A 367 18.07 -17.75 26.84
N PRO A 368 18.96 -18.62 27.37
CA PRO A 368 18.73 -20.06 27.45
C PRO A 368 17.41 -20.40 28.13
N ARG A 369 16.85 -21.59 27.82
CA ARG A 369 15.54 -21.98 28.37
C ARG A 369 15.57 -22.12 29.89
N VAL A 370 16.61 -22.74 30.43
CA VAL A 370 16.78 -22.95 31.88
C VAL A 370 16.81 -21.63 32.66
N ASP A 371 17.32 -20.55 32.05
CA ASP A 371 17.38 -19.23 32.68
C ASP A 371 16.06 -18.46 32.53
N ASN A 372 15.35 -18.69 31.41
CA ASN A 372 14.13 -17.96 31.10
C ASN A 372 12.86 -18.61 31.65
N PHE A 373 12.85 -19.93 31.86
CA PHE A 373 11.70 -20.72 32.30
C PHE A 373 12.02 -21.35 33.67
N PRO A 374 11.39 -20.89 34.77
CA PRO A 374 11.63 -21.46 36.10
C PRO A 374 11.28 -22.95 36.16
N ASP A 375 12.20 -23.79 36.65
CA ASP A 375 12.02 -25.25 36.72
C ASP A 375 11.53 -25.87 35.41
N TYR A 376 12.24 -25.53 34.33
CA TYR A 376 11.88 -25.93 32.99
C TYR A 376 11.79 -27.46 32.82
N ASN A 377 10.61 -27.95 32.45
CA ASN A 377 10.36 -29.32 32.02
C ASN A 377 10.13 -29.37 30.49
N HIS A 378 11.07 -30.00 29.79
CA HIS A 378 11.02 -30.13 28.34
C HIS A 378 9.86 -31.00 27.84
N GLN A 379 9.47 -32.04 28.58
CA GLN A 379 8.39 -32.96 28.17
C GLN A 379 7.03 -32.26 28.12
N ASN A 380 6.86 -31.21 28.92
CA ASN A 380 5.66 -30.38 28.96
C ASN A 380 5.78 -29.14 28.05
N PHE A 381 6.78 -29.05 27.16
CA PHE A 381 6.94 -27.91 26.26
C PHE A 381 6.03 -28.01 25.04
N ARG A 382 5.35 -26.91 24.70
CA ARG A 382 4.33 -26.84 23.65
C ARG A 382 4.99 -26.28 22.40
N ASP A 383 5.13 -27.08 21.34
CA ASP A 383 5.77 -26.63 20.10
C ASP A 383 4.81 -25.79 19.25
N ILE A 384 4.55 -24.55 19.71
CA ILE A 384 3.65 -23.59 19.07
C ILE A 384 4.04 -23.30 17.61
N LYS A 385 5.32 -23.44 17.24
CA LYS A 385 5.75 -23.23 15.85
C LYS A 385 5.08 -24.19 14.87
N THR A 386 4.55 -25.31 15.34
CA THR A 386 3.78 -26.23 14.51
C THR A 386 2.46 -25.62 14.06
N ILE A 387 1.84 -24.77 14.89
CA ILE A 387 0.66 -23.98 14.49
C ILE A 387 1.02 -23.03 13.35
N ASP A 388 2.10 -22.24 13.51
CA ASP A 388 2.52 -21.27 12.48
C ASP A 388 2.76 -21.94 11.12
N ARG A 389 3.41 -23.11 11.12
CA ARG A 389 3.65 -23.91 9.91
C ARG A 389 2.35 -24.40 9.28
N ASN A 390 1.40 -24.88 10.09
CA ASN A 390 0.10 -25.35 9.60
C ASN A 390 -0.72 -24.21 9.00
N LEU A 391 -0.79 -23.06 9.68
CA LEU A 391 -1.49 -21.88 9.19
C LEU A 391 -0.90 -21.38 7.86
N ALA A 392 0.43 -21.37 7.73
CA ALA A 392 1.11 -20.99 6.50
C ALA A 392 0.86 -21.97 5.33
N ALA A 393 0.62 -23.26 5.61
CA ALA A 393 0.33 -24.26 4.57
C ALA A 393 -1.14 -24.24 4.08
N THR A 394 -2.04 -23.64 4.85
CA THR A 394 -3.48 -23.54 4.53
C THR A 394 -3.90 -22.16 4.03
N SER A 395 -2.96 -21.22 3.97
CA SER A 395 -3.13 -19.87 3.43
C SER A 395 -2.62 -19.83 2.00
#